data_AF-A0A8T4SBG8-F1
#
_entry.id   AF-A0A8T4SBG8-F1
#
_cell.length_a   1.000
_cell.length_b   1.000
_cell.length_c   1.000
_cell.angle_alpha   90.00
_cell.angle_beta   90.00
_cell.angle_gamma   90.00
#
_symmetry.space_group_name_H-M   'P 1'
#
loop_
_entity.id
_entity.type
_entity.pdbx_description
1 polymer ?
#
loop_
_entity_poly.entity_id
_entity_poly.type
_entity_poly.pdbx_seq_one_letter_code
_entity_poly.pdbx_strand_id
1 'polypeptide(L)' 'MQYQPFVSIIIPAYNAEKYIGLVLEAISNQDYPKEKIEVILVDDNSTDKTIEI' A
#
# COMPACT_ATOMS: atom_id res chain seq x y z
N MET A 1 -3.70 -9.51 -26.82
CA MET A 1 -4.28 -8.93 -25.58
C MET A 1 -3.20 -8.96 -24.52
N GLN A 2 -3.00 -7.85 -23.81
CA GLN A 2 -2.01 -7.76 -22.74
C GLN A 2 -2.59 -8.42 -21.48
N TYR A 3 -1.91 -9.42 -20.94
CA TYR A 3 -2.34 -10.11 -19.71
C TYR A 3 -2.11 -9.19 -18.50
N GLN A 4 -3.11 -9.08 -17.63
CA GLN A 4 -3.09 -8.28 -16.41
C GLN A 4 -3.53 -9.17 -15.23
N PRO A 5 -2.58 -9.74 -14.45
CA PRO A 5 -2.88 -10.61 -13.33
C PRO A 5 -3.55 -9.88 -12.15
N PHE A 6 -4.02 -10.63 -11.16
CA PHE A 6 -4.28 -10.05 -9.85
C PHE A 6 -2.95 -9.82 -9.13
N VAL A 7 -2.78 -8.68 -8.45
CA VAL A 7 -1.54 -8.28 -7.79
C VAL A 7 -1.79 -7.94 -6.33
N SER A 8 -1.02 -8.57 -5.44
CA SER A 8 -1.00 -8.27 -4.01
C SER A 8 0.23 -7.44 -3.67
N ILE A 9 0.01 -6.25 -3.09
CA ILE A 9 1.08 -5.35 -2.65
C ILE A 9 1.17 -5.43 -1.13
N ILE A 10 2.24 -6.07 -0.63
CA ILE A 10 2.47 -6.22 0.81
C ILE A 10 3.47 -5.14 1.25
N ILE A 11 3.08 -4.34 2.23
CA ILE A 11 3.86 -3.21 2.75
C ILE A 11 4.16 -3.47 4.22
N PRO A 12 5.38 -3.93 4.57
CA PRO A 12 5.81 -3.92 5.97
C PRO A 12 6.11 -2.49 6.39
N ALA A 13 5.60 -2.08 7.56
CA ALA A 13 5.77 -0.74 8.10
C ALA A 13 6.19 -0.78 9.57
N TYR A 14 7.17 0.06 9.91
CA TYR A 14 7.58 0.38 11.27
C TYR A 14 7.92 1.86 11.33
N ASN A 15 7.18 2.63 12.12
CA ASN A 15 7.32 4.07 12.25
C ASN A 15 7.39 4.81 10.88
N ALA A 16 6.43 4.51 10.01
CA ALA A 16 6.34 5.02 8.64
C ALA A 16 5.36 6.19 8.48
N GLU A 17 4.98 6.91 9.55
CA GLU A 17 3.97 7.97 9.51
C GLU A 17 4.23 9.02 8.41
N LYS A 18 5.50 9.30 8.12
CA LYS A 18 5.91 10.33 7.15
C LYS A 18 5.73 9.90 5.69
N TYR A 19 5.63 8.60 5.44
CA TYR A 19 5.72 8.03 4.09
C TYR A 19 4.53 7.18 3.72
N ILE A 20 3.83 6.58 4.70
CA ILE A 20 2.77 5.61 4.41
C ILE A 20 1.65 6.22 3.56
N GLY A 21 1.24 7.46 3.85
CA GLY A 21 0.26 8.18 3.04
C GLY A 21 0.71 8.40 1.59
N LEU A 22 1.97 8.79 1.37
CA LEU A 22 2.54 8.97 0.03
C LEU A 22 2.59 7.66 -0.77
N VAL A 23 2.90 6.55 -0.10
CA VAL A 23 2.94 5.22 -0.72
C VAL A 23 1.54 4.77 -1.14
N LEU A 24 0.55 4.93 -0.25
CA LEU A 24 -0.85 4.59 -0.54
C LEU A 24 -1.42 5.47 -1.67
N GLU A 25 -1.10 6.77 -1.67
CA GLU A 25 -1.46 7.68 -2.76
C GLU A 25 -0.82 7.26 -4.09
N ALA A 26 0.47 6.91 -4.10
CA ALA A 26 1.17 6.46 -5.29
C ALA A 26 0.55 5.17 -5.87
N ILE A 27 0.14 4.22 -5.02
CA ILE A 27 -0.55 2.99 -5.44
C ILE A 27 -1.95 3.33 -5.99
N SER A 28 -2.68 4.22 -5.32
CA SER A 28 -4.00 4.69 -5.77
C SER A 28 -3.95 5.43 -7.11
N ASN A 29 -2.82 6.05 -7.46
CA ASN A 29 -2.63 6.76 -8.73
C ASN A 29 -2.12 5.89 -9.88
N GLN A 30 -1.86 4.59 -9.69
CA GLN A 30 -1.47 3.69 -10.78
C GLN A 30 -2.62 3.49 -11.80
N ASP A 31 -2.27 3.32 -13.08
CA ASP A 31 -3.21 3.04 -14.19
C ASP A 31 -3.65 1.57 -14.29
N TYR A 32 -3.20 0.73 -13.35
CA TYR A 32 -3.60 -0.67 -13.23
C TYR A 32 -5.06 -0.80 -12.75
N PRO A 33 -5.84 -1.79 -13.23
CA PRO A 33 -7.22 -2.00 -12.81
C PRO A 33 -7.33 -2.16 -11.28
N LYS A 34 -8.13 -1.29 -10.63
CA LYS A 34 -8.23 -1.22 -9.18
C LYS A 34 -8.83 -2.48 -8.57
N GLU A 35 -9.75 -3.12 -9.30
CA GLU A 35 -10.38 -4.38 -8.93
C GLU A 35 -9.41 -5.59 -8.98
N LYS A 36 -8.19 -5.40 -9.50
CA LYS A 36 -7.14 -6.42 -9.57
C LYS A 36 -5.97 -6.16 -8.62
N ILE A 37 -6.10 -5.19 -7.72
CA ILE A 37 -5.10 -4.87 -6.71
C ILE A 37 -5.69 -5.12 -5.32
N GLU A 38 -4.91 -5.78 -4.47
CA GLU A 38 -5.07 -5.68 -3.02
C GLU A 38 -3.80 -5.07 -2.41
N VAL A 39 -3.99 -4.29 -1.35
CA VAL A 39 -2.89 -3.71 -0.57
C VAL A 39 -3.01 -4.22 0.86
N ILE A 40 -1.92 -4.81 1.36
CA ILE A 40 -1.84 -5.38 2.70
C ILE A 40 -0.74 -4.63 3.45
N LEU A 41 -1.14 -3.76 4.38
CA LEU A 41 -0.22 -3.09 5.30
C LEU A 41 0.01 -3.98 6.53
N VAL A 42 1.28 -4.28 6.80
CA VAL A 42 1.70 -5.07 7.97
C VAL A 42 2.49 -4.18 8.90
N ASP A 43 1.90 -3.85 10.05
CA ASP A 43 2.58 -3.06 11.09
C ASP A 43 3.45 -3.93 11.99
N ASP A 44 4.69 -3.52 12.20
CA ASP A 44 5.64 -4.15 13.11
C ASP A 44 5.68 -3.43 14.47
N ASN A 45 4.50 -3.23 15.07
CA ASN A 45 4.31 -2.57 16.36
C ASN A 45 4.90 -1.14 16.37
N SER A 46 4.46 -0.32 15.42
CA SER A 46 4.83 1.09 15.35
C SER A 46 4.44 1.84 16.61
N THR A 47 5.27 2.81 17.00
CA THR A 47 5.05 3.68 18.16
C THR A 47 4.55 5.08 17.77
N ASP A 48 4.45 5.33 16.47
CA ASP A 48 3.96 6.57 15.88
C ASP A 48 2.56 6.38 15.28
N LYS A 49 2.13 7.32 14.43
CA LYS A 49 0.78 7.33 13.84
C LYS A 49 0.66 6.53 12.54
N THR A 50 1.58 5.62 12.24
CA THR A 50 1.59 4.85 10.98
C THR A 50 0.23 4.24 10.61
N ILE A 51 -0.54 3.75 11.59
CA ILE A 51 -1.82 3.07 11.38
C ILE A 51 -3.04 4.02 11.39
N GLU A 52 -2.86 5.25 11.86
CA GLU A 52 -3.92 6.26 11.86
C GLU A 52 -4.04 7.01 10.52
N ILE A 53 -3.07 6.81 9.62
CA ILE A 53 -2.95 7.48 8.31
C ILE A 53 -3.57 6.62 7.22
#